data_AF-A0A5E4CXN9-F1
#
_entry.id   AF-A0A5E4CXN9-F1
#
_cell.length_a   1.000
_cell.length_b   1.000
_cell.length_c   1.000
_cell.angle_alpha   90.00
_cell.angle_beta   90.00
_cell.angle_gamma   90.00
#
_symmetry.space_group_name_H-M   'P 1'
#
loop_
_entity.id
_entity.type
_entity.pdbx_description
1 polymer ?
#
loop_
_entity_poly.entity_id
_entity_poly.type
_entity_poly.pdbx_seq_one_letter_code
_entity_poly.pdbx_strand_id
1 'polypeptide(L)'
;MDAKECIMSAEEIFINKIEKFINIHKNSFLVLFAALHGPEEWKLMFRIQQRFLGSNLRILPVHNTANAISLMCTIAKTTSKPYIDSICYRMITTKAYIIEQSPVWKMLQKIKLGGDAINPN
;
A
#
# COMPACT_ATOMS: atom_id res chain seq x y z
N MET A 1 28.28 24.96 -23.00
CA MET A 1 27.08 24.28 -22.47
C MET A 1 26.62 25.10 -21.28
N ASP A 2 25.45 25.74 -21.39
CA ASP A 2 24.96 26.70 -20.40
C ASP A 2 24.46 25.97 -19.14
N ALA A 3 24.75 26.49 -17.95
CA ALA A 3 24.37 25.87 -16.68
C ALA A 3 22.85 25.67 -16.56
N LYS A 4 22.05 26.54 -17.19
CA LYS A 4 20.60 26.41 -17.30
C LYS A 4 20.15 25.17 -18.09
N GLU A 5 20.86 24.85 -19.17
CA GLU A 5 20.52 23.73 -20.05
C GLU A 5 20.78 22.38 -19.37
N CYS A 6 21.85 22.27 -18.57
CA CYS A 6 22.11 21.11 -17.72
C CYS A 6 21.06 20.91 -16.62
N ILE A 7 20.55 22.00 -16.02
CA ILE A 7 19.53 21.92 -14.97
C ILE A 7 18.19 21.48 -15.57
N MET A 8 17.83 21.98 -16.75
CA MET A 8 16.60 21.56 -17.45
C MET A 8 16.64 20.09 -17.86
N SER A 9 17.77 19.60 -18.37
CA SER A 9 17.89 18.18 -18.73
C SER A 9 17.84 17.27 -17.50
N ALA A 10 18.41 17.70 -16.37
CA ALA A 10 18.31 16.97 -15.12
C ALA A 10 16.86 16.90 -14.59
N GLU A 11 16.11 18.01 -14.61
CA GLU A 11 14.68 18.02 -14.23
C GLU A 11 13.86 17.04 -15.10
N GLU A 12 14.07 17.03 -16.41
CA GLU A 12 13.35 16.11 -17.32
C GLU A 12 13.67 14.64 -17.05
N ILE A 13 14.93 14.32 -16.74
CA ILE A 13 15.34 12.94 -16.39
C ILE A 13 14.60 12.48 -15.14
N PHE A 14 14.51 13.31 -14.10
CA PHE A 14 13.82 12.95 -12.86
C PHE A 14 12.32 12.80 -13.08
N ILE A 15 11.72 13.69 -13.87
CA ILE A 15 10.29 13.60 -14.16
C ILE A 15 9.96 12.32 -14.93
N ASN A 16 10.74 11.96 -15.94
CA ASN A 16 10.57 10.70 -16.67
C ASN A 16 10.73 9.46 -15.75
N LYS A 17 11.65 9.52 -14.78
CA LYS A 17 11.78 8.44 -13.77
C LYS A 17 10.55 8.36 -12.87
N ILE A 18 10.05 9.49 -12.39
CA ILE A 18 8.83 9.55 -11.57
C ILE A 18 7.65 8.99 -12.36
N GLU A 19 7.50 9.39 -13.63
CA GLU A 19 6.43 8.92 -14.51
C GLU A 19 6.47 7.40 -14.73
N LYS A 20 7.67 6.84 -14.98
CA LYS A 20 7.83 5.37 -15.05
C LYS A 20 7.46 4.69 -13.72
N PHE A 21 7.84 5.28 -12.59
CA PHE A 21 7.57 4.71 -11.28
C PHE A 21 6.08 4.68 -10.95
N ILE A 22 5.35 5.78 -11.18
CA ILE A 22 3.91 5.88 -10.91
C ILE A 22 3.08 4.94 -11.77
N ASN A 23 3.55 4.63 -12.99
CA ASN A 23 2.89 3.72 -13.92
C ASN A 23 3.02 2.25 -13.50
N ILE A 24 4.06 1.90 -12.73
CA ILE A 24 4.32 0.52 -12.28
C ILE A 24 3.67 0.27 -10.90
N HIS A 25 3.70 1.26 -10.01
CA HIS A 25 3.31 1.07 -8.61
C HIS A 25 1.99 1.75 -8.28
N LYS A 26 1.06 1.02 -7.63
CA LYS A 26 -0.24 1.57 -7.18
C LYS A 26 -0.12 2.62 -6.06
N ASN A 27 0.89 2.50 -5.22
CA ASN A 27 1.17 3.44 -4.13
C ASN A 27 2.60 3.96 -4.30
N SER A 28 2.73 5.23 -4.67
CA SER A 28 4.01 5.84 -4.99
C SER A 28 4.32 6.95 -4.01
N PHE A 29 5.54 6.95 -3.45
CA PHE A 29 5.98 7.96 -2.49
C PHE A 29 7.28 8.60 -2.98
N LEU A 30 7.30 9.93 -3.07
CA LEU A 30 8.50 10.71 -3.35
C LEU A 30 8.93 11.43 -2.07
N VAL A 31 10.09 11.06 -1.55
CA VAL A 31 10.66 11.69 -0.35
C VAL A 31 11.62 12.78 -0.79
N LEU A 32 11.30 14.03 -0.47
CA LEU A 32 12.13 15.19 -0.77
C LEU A 32 12.97 15.53 0.45
N PHE A 33 14.28 15.34 0.34
CA PHE A 33 15.21 15.63 1.42
C PHE A 33 15.80 17.03 1.25
N ALA A 34 15.61 17.90 2.23
CA ALA A 34 16.29 19.19 2.29
C ALA A 34 16.46 19.66 3.75
N ALA A 35 17.68 20.06 4.12
CA ALA A 35 18.04 20.45 5.48
C ALA A 35 17.18 21.62 6.02
N LEU A 36 16.79 22.54 5.14
CA LEU A 36 15.82 23.60 5.41
C LEU A 36 14.91 23.73 4.18
N HIS A 37 13.60 23.84 4.37
CA HIS A 37 12.67 24.07 3.25
C HIS A 37 12.48 25.57 3.08
N GLY A 38 13.34 26.16 2.26
CA GLY A 38 13.21 27.54 1.83
C GLY A 38 12.13 27.70 0.75
N PRO A 39 11.87 28.94 0.34
CA PRO A 39 10.85 29.26 -0.66
C PRO A 39 11.12 28.57 -2.02
N GLU A 40 12.38 28.31 -2.38
CA GLU A 40 12.73 27.60 -3.61
C GLU A 40 12.38 26.11 -3.53
N GLU A 41 12.64 25.45 -2.40
CA GLU A 41 12.27 24.05 -2.17
C GLU A 41 10.74 23.88 -2.16
N TRP A 42 10.02 24.82 -1.54
CA TRP A 42 8.56 24.82 -1.57
C TRP A 42 8.01 25.05 -2.98
N LYS A 43 8.62 25.96 -3.75
CA LYS A 43 8.23 26.21 -5.14
C LYS A 43 8.48 24.99 -6.03
N LEU A 44 9.59 24.29 -5.83
CA LEU A 44 9.88 23.02 -6.52
C LEU A 44 8.85 21.95 -6.12
N MET A 45 8.60 21.77 -4.83
CA MET A 45 7.63 20.78 -4.35
C MET A 45 6.23 21.07 -4.89
N PHE A 46 5.82 22.34 -4.90
CA PHE A 46 4.56 22.78 -5.49
C PHE A 46 4.50 22.48 -7.00
N ARG A 47 5.57 22.78 -7.76
CA ARG A 47 5.64 22.44 -9.20
C ARG A 47 5.46 20.94 -9.45
N ILE A 48 6.11 20.10 -8.65
CA ILE A 48 6.00 18.63 -8.78
C ILE A 48 4.57 18.19 -8.39
N GLN A 49 4.02 18.70 -7.30
CA GLN A 49 2.65 18.42 -6.86
C GLN A 49 1.62 18.80 -7.91
N GLN A 50 1.74 19.99 -8.53
CA GLN A 50 0.84 20.43 -9.59
C GLN A 50 0.93 19.53 -10.83
N ARG A 51 2.15 19.11 -11.21
CA ARG A 51 2.36 18.25 -12.38
C ARG A 51 1.77 16.85 -12.19
N PHE A 52 1.85 16.31 -10.99
CA PHE A 52 1.37 14.97 -10.65
C PHE A 52 0.05 15.00 -9.85
N LEU A 53 -0.70 16.10 -9.95
CA LEU A 53 -1.95 16.27 -9.23
C LEU A 53 -2.98 15.23 -9.72
N GLY A 54 -3.62 14.53 -8.80
CA GLY A 54 -4.56 13.44 -9.12
C GLY A 54 -3.90 12.11 -9.51
N SER A 55 -2.57 12.04 -9.55
CA SER A 55 -1.85 10.77 -9.68
C SER A 55 -1.76 10.03 -8.34
N ASN A 56 -1.24 8.80 -8.37
CA ASN A 56 -0.96 7.99 -7.18
C ASN A 56 0.36 8.36 -6.46
N LEU A 57 0.96 9.51 -6.80
CA LEU A 57 2.19 10.02 -6.20
C LEU A 57 1.90 10.85 -4.93
N ARG A 58 2.53 10.46 -3.82
CA ARG A 58 2.50 11.21 -2.56
C ARG A 58 3.87 11.80 -2.27
N ILE A 59 3.95 13.12 -2.17
CA ILE A 59 5.21 13.84 -1.98
C ILE A 59 5.35 14.18 -0.50
N LEU A 60 6.49 13.81 0.09
CA LEU A 60 6.73 13.88 1.53
C LEU A 60 8.02 14.67 1.81
N PRO A 61 7.93 15.86 2.43
CA PRO A 61 9.09 16.65 2.83
C PRO A 61 9.81 16.02 4.02
N VAL A 62 11.14 15.99 3.99
CA VAL A 62 11.98 15.47 5.07
C VAL A 62 13.21 16.36 5.28
N HIS A 63 13.49 16.65 6.56
CA HIS A 63 14.57 17.56 6.96
C HIS A 63 15.86 16.87 7.41
N ASN A 64 15.79 15.60 7.82
CA ASN A 64 16.94 14.87 8.31
C ASN A 64 16.82 13.35 8.05
N THR A 65 17.94 12.65 8.13
CA THR A 65 18.00 11.22 7.78
C THR A 65 17.19 10.36 8.75
N ALA A 66 17.14 10.72 10.03
CA ALA A 66 16.35 9.99 11.03
C ALA A 66 14.84 10.06 10.72
N ASN A 67 14.36 11.24 10.30
CA ASN A 67 12.99 11.47 9.86
C ASN A 67 12.71 10.70 8.55
N ALA A 68 13.68 10.63 7.63
CA ALA A 68 13.56 9.83 6.41
C ALA A 68 13.34 8.36 6.73
N ILE A 69 14.17 7.80 7.61
CA ILE A 69 14.08 6.39 8.04
C ILE A 69 12.76 6.14 8.76
N SER A 70 12.40 7.01 9.71
CA SER A 70 11.13 6.89 10.45
C SER A 70 9.92 6.93 9.50
N LEU A 71 9.95 7.81 8.51
CA LEU A 71 8.92 7.92 7.48
C LEU A 71 8.84 6.65 6.63
N MET A 72 9.98 6.12 6.15
CA MET A 72 10.03 4.86 5.40
C MET A 72 9.47 3.70 6.22
N CYS A 73 9.86 3.58 7.49
CA CYS A 73 9.31 2.58 8.40
C CYS A 73 7.81 2.74 8.61
N THR A 74 7.32 3.97 8.72
CA THR A 74 5.89 4.26 8.89
C THR A 74 5.10 3.89 7.65
N ILE A 75 5.61 4.23 6.45
CA ILE A 75 5.02 3.81 5.18
C ILE A 75 4.96 2.28 5.13
N ALA A 76 6.07 1.59 5.36
CA ALA A 76 6.11 0.13 5.35
C ALA A 76 5.09 -0.47 6.33
N LYS A 77 5.04 0.01 7.59
CA LYS A 77 4.09 -0.48 8.60
C LYS A 77 2.63 -0.26 8.20
N THR A 78 2.31 0.92 7.68
CA THR A 78 0.94 1.30 7.30
C THR A 78 0.47 0.60 6.03
N THR A 79 1.35 0.36 5.05
CA THR A 79 1.01 -0.40 3.84
C THR A 79 0.88 -1.89 4.09
N SER A 80 1.56 -2.43 5.11
CA SER A 80 1.56 -3.88 5.40
C SER A 80 0.34 -4.33 6.22
N LYS A 81 -0.12 -3.50 7.17
CA LYS A 81 -1.12 -3.89 8.19
C LYS A 81 -2.53 -4.22 7.64
N PRO A 82 -3.18 -3.36 6.81
CA PRO A 82 -4.57 -3.59 6.42
C PRO A 82 -4.76 -4.80 5.50
N TYR A 83 -3.70 -5.23 4.80
CA TYR A 83 -3.77 -6.36 3.87
C TYR A 83 -3.93 -7.69 4.61
N ILE A 84 -3.24 -7.87 5.74
CA ILE A 84 -3.31 -9.11 6.52
C ILE A 84 -4.68 -9.27 7.17
N ASP A 85 -5.19 -8.24 7.85
CA ASP A 85 -6.50 -8.32 8.50
C ASP A 85 -7.62 -8.58 7.50
N SER A 86 -7.57 -7.93 6.33
CA SER A 86 -8.52 -8.16 5.24
C SER A 86 -8.45 -9.57 4.67
N ILE A 87 -7.24 -10.11 4.45
CA ILE A 87 -7.06 -11.51 3.99
C ILE A 87 -7.58 -12.47 5.05
N CYS A 88 -7.19 -12.29 6.31
CA CYS A 88 -7.63 -13.15 7.41
C CYS A 88 -9.15 -13.14 7.53
N TYR A 89 -9.77 -11.96 7.48
CA TYR A 89 -11.22 -11.82 7.47
C TYR A 89 -11.87 -12.56 6.29
N ARG A 90 -11.36 -12.37 5.07
CA ARG A 90 -11.87 -13.07 3.88
C ARG A 90 -11.71 -14.58 3.97
N MET A 91 -10.57 -15.07 4.47
CA MET A 91 -10.31 -16.50 4.67
C MET A 91 -11.25 -17.10 5.72
N ILE A 92 -11.43 -16.43 6.86
CA ILE A 92 -12.36 -16.85 7.92
C ILE A 92 -13.79 -16.90 7.39
N THR A 93 -14.24 -15.85 6.71
CA THR A 93 -15.59 -15.76 6.13
C THR A 93 -15.81 -16.86 5.09
N THR A 94 -14.83 -17.07 4.20
CA THR A 94 -14.90 -18.13 3.17
C THR A 94 -14.92 -19.52 3.80
N LYS A 95 -14.10 -19.76 4.83
CA LYS A 95 -14.10 -21.02 5.58
C LYS A 95 -15.46 -21.28 6.23
N ALA A 96 -16.03 -20.27 6.91
CA ALA A 96 -17.35 -20.38 7.52
C ALA A 96 -18.43 -20.71 6.48
N TYR A 97 -18.43 -20.00 5.35
CA TYR A 97 -19.35 -20.26 4.25
C TYR A 97 -19.22 -21.68 3.67
N ILE A 98 -17.99 -22.15 3.43
CA ILE A 98 -17.76 -23.52 2.94
C ILE A 98 -18.29 -24.56 3.93
N ILE A 99 -18.07 -24.36 5.24
CA ILE A 99 -18.55 -25.26 6.28
C ILE A 99 -20.09 -25.28 6.33
N GLU A 100 -20.72 -24.11 6.32
CA GLU A 100 -22.19 -23.97 6.36
C GLU A 100 -22.87 -24.56 5.13
N GLN A 101 -22.27 -24.40 3.96
CA GLN A 101 -22.82 -24.92 2.71
C GLN A 101 -22.38 -26.36 2.40
N SER A 102 -21.43 -26.93 3.14
CA SER A 102 -20.91 -28.27 2.87
C SER A 102 -21.96 -29.36 3.14
N PRO A 103 -22.37 -30.13 2.11
CA PRO A 103 -23.30 -31.24 2.29
C PRO A 103 -22.68 -32.37 3.12
N VAL A 104 -21.37 -32.60 2.98
CA VAL A 104 -20.62 -33.59 3.76
C VAL A 104 -20.59 -33.20 5.24
N TRP A 105 -20.39 -31.91 5.54
CA TRP A 105 -20.40 -31.42 6.92
C TRP A 105 -21.78 -31.60 7.58
N LYS A 106 -22.86 -31.29 6.84
CA LYS A 106 -24.24 -31.54 7.30
C LYS A 106 -24.51 -33.03 7.54
N MET A 107 -23.99 -33.92 6.69
CA MET A 107 -24.13 -35.36 6.85
C MET A 107 -23.38 -35.86 8.10
N LEU A 108 -22.14 -35.42 8.31
CA LEU A 108 -21.35 -35.76 9.51
C LEU A 108 -22.01 -35.26 10.80
N GLN A 109 -22.58 -34.05 10.80
CA GLN A 109 -23.36 -33.54 11.92
C GLN A 109 -24.56 -34.44 12.23
N LYS A 110 -25.32 -34.87 11.22
CA LYS A 110 -26.45 -35.80 11.39
C LYS A 110 -26.01 -37.16 11.95
N ILE A 111 -24.87 -37.70 11.51
CA ILE A 111 -24.33 -38.97 12.03
C ILE A 111 -23.91 -38.81 13.49
N LYS A 112 -23.24 -37.69 13.83
CA LYS A 112 -22.83 -37.39 15.21
C LYS A 112 -24.02 -37.17 16.15
N LEU A 113 -25.11 -36.58 15.66
CA LEU A 113 -26.35 -36.36 16.41
C LEU A 113 -27.30 -37.57 16.39
N GLY A 114 -27.12 -38.50 15.46
CA GLY A 114 -27.92 -39.73 15.32
C GLY A 114 -27.36 -40.94 16.07
N GLY A 115 -26.22 -40.79 16.77
CA GLY A 115 -25.57 -41.85 17.53
C GLY A 115 -26.33 -42.35 18.76
N ASP A 116 -27.36 -41.64 19.22
CA ASP A 116 -28.14 -41.99 20.42
C ASP A 116 -29.45 -42.74 20.12
N ALA A 117 -29.71 -43.13 18.87
CA ALA A 117 -30.92 -43.84 18.49
C ALA A 117 -30.63 -45.23 17.88
N ILE A 118 -29.91 -46.08 18.62
CA ILE A 118 -30.00 -47.53 18.42
C ILE A 118 -30.80 -48.08 19.59
N ASN A 119 -32.12 -48.12 19.41
CA ASN A 119 -33.04 -48.79 20.33
C ASN A 119 -32.94 -50.29 20.06
N PRO A 120 -32.56 -51.14 21.04
CA PRO A 120 -32.50 -52.58 20.84
C PRO A 120 -33.90 -53.15 21.02
N ASN A 121 -34.52 -53.60 19.93
CA ASN A 121 -35.62 -54.57 19.97
C ASN A 121 -35.17 -55.83 19.25
#